data_AF-A0A1J0VPR8-F1
#
_entry.id   AF-A0A1J0VPR8-F1
#
_cell.length_a   1.000
_cell.length_b   1.000
_cell.length_c   1.000
_cell.angle_alpha   90.00
_cell.angle_beta   90.00
_cell.angle_gamma   90.00
#
_symmetry.space_group_name_H-M   'P 1'
#
loop_
_entity.id
_entity.type
_entity.pdbx_description
1 polymer ?
#
loop_
_entity_poly.entity_id
_entity_poly.type
_entity_poly.pdbx_seq_one_letter_code
_entity_poly.pdbx_strand_id
1 'polypeptide(L)'
;MLRRLLLGKEGTGTSGQPNEKPRIGRLSALVDAGLIEVGDELRHERVRKGQVLVAEVAEGGSIRTANGLYSAPSPALKDLIGTDIDGWHNWIHVRSGKSLRELRSAL
;
A
#
# COMPACT_ATOMS: atom_id res chain seq x y z
N MET A 1 19.75 -37.82 -43.88
CA MET A 1 18.53 -37.00 -43.68
C MET A 1 18.04 -37.25 -42.25
N LEU A 2 18.39 -36.38 -41.28
CA LEU A 2 17.51 -35.37 -40.63
C LEU A 2 16.14 -35.98 -40.21
N ARG A 3 15.89 -36.41 -38.96
CA ARG A 3 15.58 -35.63 -37.71
C ARG A 3 14.54 -34.52 -38.00
N ARG A 4 13.38 -34.39 -37.35
CA ARG A 4 13.04 -34.61 -35.93
C ARG A 4 11.51 -34.51 -35.74
N LEU A 5 10.93 -35.48 -35.03
CA LEU A 5 9.64 -35.39 -34.36
C LEU A 5 9.85 -34.60 -33.05
N LEU A 6 9.04 -33.58 -32.77
CA LEU A 6 8.55 -33.20 -31.44
C LEU A 6 7.76 -31.90 -31.53
N LEU A 7 6.45 -32.03 -31.33
CA LEU A 7 5.57 -30.95 -30.92
C LEU A 7 6.14 -30.30 -29.65
N GLY A 8 6.60 -29.07 -29.79
CA GLY A 8 6.90 -28.15 -28.71
C GLY A 8 6.49 -26.76 -29.19
N LYS A 9 5.19 -26.52 -29.29
CA LYS A 9 4.65 -25.18 -29.55
C LYS A 9 4.56 -24.45 -28.21
N GLU A 10 5.71 -24.10 -27.67
CA GLU A 10 5.80 -23.05 -26.66
C GLU A 10 5.93 -21.74 -27.42
N GLY A 11 4.83 -20.98 -27.44
CA GLY A 11 4.79 -19.65 -28.01
C GLY A 11 5.72 -18.71 -27.23
N THR A 12 6.68 -18.18 -27.97
CA THR A 12 7.52 -17.02 -27.65
C THR A 12 6.69 -15.78 -27.25
N GLY A 13 7.08 -15.11 -26.16
CA GLY A 13 6.55 -13.78 -25.80
C GLY A 13 7.13 -13.15 -24.53
N THR A 14 8.36 -12.63 -24.64
CA THR A 14 8.78 -11.29 -24.15
C THR A 14 8.67 -10.93 -22.65
N SER A 15 9.85 -10.83 -22.03
CA SER A 15 10.28 -9.80 -21.06
C SER A 15 9.60 -9.67 -19.69
N GLY A 16 10.40 -9.98 -18.67
CA GLY A 16 10.20 -9.53 -17.29
C GLY A 16 10.04 -10.71 -16.36
N GLN A 17 11.15 -11.17 -15.77
CA GLN A 17 11.03 -11.75 -14.44
C GLN A 17 10.34 -10.67 -13.59
N PRO A 18 9.15 -10.90 -13.01
CA PRO A 18 8.78 -10.10 -11.87
C PRO A 18 9.78 -10.54 -10.81
N ASN A 19 10.82 -9.75 -10.64
CA ASN A 19 11.45 -9.55 -9.36
C ASN A 19 10.34 -9.02 -8.43
N GLU A 20 9.37 -9.87 -8.10
CA GLU A 20 8.42 -9.68 -7.02
C GLU A 20 9.25 -9.88 -5.75
N LYS A 21 10.13 -8.91 -5.48
CA LYS A 21 10.16 -8.39 -4.13
C LYS A 21 8.69 -8.23 -3.78
N PRO A 22 8.21 -8.81 -2.65
CA PRO A 22 6.87 -8.50 -2.17
C PRO A 22 6.69 -7.00 -2.36
N ARG A 23 5.55 -6.54 -2.87
CA ARG A 23 5.30 -5.10 -2.94
C ARG A 23 5.18 -4.62 -1.50
N ILE A 24 6.34 -4.46 -0.86
CA ILE A 24 6.53 -4.02 0.50
C ILE A 24 5.97 -2.61 0.48
N GLY A 25 4.81 -2.47 1.08
CA GLY A 25 4.18 -1.19 1.22
C GLY A 25 5.02 -0.32 2.14
N ARG A 26 4.90 0.99 1.99
CA ARG A 26 5.67 1.97 2.74
C ARG A 26 5.41 1.91 4.25
N LEU A 27 4.32 1.29 4.69
CA LEU A 27 4.09 1.05 6.10
C LEU A 27 4.76 -0.23 6.63
N SER A 28 5.43 -1.02 5.79
CA SER A 28 6.04 -2.27 6.25
C SER A 28 7.00 -2.02 7.39
N ALA A 29 7.81 -0.95 7.33
CA ALA A 29 8.74 -0.60 8.39
C ALA A 29 8.04 -0.31 9.72
N LEU A 30 6.81 0.23 9.68
CA LEU A 30 6.00 0.47 10.87
C LEU A 30 5.39 -0.84 11.40
N VAL A 31 4.96 -1.73 10.50
CA VAL A 31 4.46 -3.07 10.85
C VAL A 31 5.58 -3.91 11.45
N ASP A 32 6.75 -3.92 10.82
CA ASP A 32 7.95 -4.66 11.25
C ASP A 32 8.45 -4.18 12.62
N ALA A 33 8.30 -2.88 12.90
CA ALA A 33 8.62 -2.30 14.21
C ALA A 33 7.50 -2.50 15.27
N GLY A 34 6.36 -3.07 14.89
CA GLY A 34 5.21 -3.26 15.79
C GLY A 34 4.52 -1.95 16.22
N LEU A 35 4.70 -0.87 15.47
CA LEU A 35 4.04 0.41 15.73
C LEU A 35 2.59 0.44 15.24
N ILE A 36 2.30 -0.38 14.23
CA ILE A 36 0.98 -0.66 13.67
C ILE A 36 0.89 -2.15 13.34
N GLU A 37 -0.31 -2.67 13.22
CA GLU A 37 -0.59 -4.06 12.87
C GLU A 37 -1.44 -4.13 11.59
N VAL A 38 -1.40 -5.28 10.91
CA VAL A 38 -2.33 -5.54 9.80
C VAL A 38 -3.75 -5.62 10.36
N GLY A 39 -4.70 -4.95 9.70
CA GLY A 39 -6.07 -4.78 10.16
C GLY A 39 -6.30 -3.50 10.97
N ASP A 40 -5.24 -2.76 11.32
CA ASP A 40 -5.39 -1.50 12.04
C ASP A 40 -6.07 -0.44 11.17
N GLU A 41 -6.98 0.33 11.78
CA GLU A 41 -7.71 1.40 11.09
C GLU A 41 -6.90 2.70 11.06
N LEU A 42 -6.81 3.28 9.88
CA LEU A 42 -6.32 4.62 9.61
C LEU A 42 -7.51 5.51 9.30
N ARG A 43 -7.57 6.66 9.95
CA ARG A 43 -8.60 7.67 9.74
C ARG A 43 -7.97 8.99 9.31
N HIS A 44 -8.61 9.66 8.38
CA HIS A 44 -8.31 11.02 8.01
C HIS A 44 -9.59 11.86 8.08
N GLU A 45 -9.59 12.89 8.90
CA GLU A 45 -10.74 13.78 9.05
C GLU A 45 -10.47 15.14 8.44
N ARG A 46 -11.38 15.57 7.56
CA ARG A 46 -11.39 16.90 6.95
C ARG A 46 -12.47 17.74 7.62
N VAL A 47 -12.14 18.31 8.78
CA VAL A 47 -13.05 19.15 9.59
C VAL A 47 -13.76 20.22 8.75
N ARG A 48 -13.03 20.91 7.86
CA ARG A 48 -13.59 21.97 7.00
C ARG A 48 -14.64 21.48 5.98
N LYS A 49 -14.63 20.20 5.62
CA LYS A 49 -15.58 19.59 4.69
C LYS A 49 -16.53 18.60 5.37
N GLY A 50 -16.40 18.38 6.68
CA GLY A 50 -17.14 17.34 7.41
C GLY A 50 -16.94 15.92 6.87
N GLN A 51 -15.82 15.66 6.19
CA GLN A 51 -15.57 14.37 5.53
C GLN A 51 -14.58 13.55 6.35
N VAL A 52 -14.96 12.32 6.69
CA VAL A 52 -14.08 11.34 7.33
C VAL A 52 -13.77 10.26 6.30
N LEU A 53 -12.48 10.04 6.07
CA LEU A 53 -11.95 8.99 5.23
C LEU A 53 -11.35 7.92 6.14
N VAL A 54 -11.64 6.68 5.81
CA VAL A 54 -11.12 5.52 6.53
C VAL A 54 -10.31 4.65 5.58
N ALA A 55 -9.32 4.00 6.15
CA ALA A 55 -8.46 3.04 5.50
C ALA A 55 -8.00 2.00 6.53
N GLU A 56 -7.49 0.89 6.05
CA GLU A 56 -7.05 -0.24 6.85
C GLU A 56 -5.62 -0.59 6.44
N VAL A 57 -4.78 -0.95 7.40
CA VAL A 57 -3.44 -1.46 7.13
C VAL A 57 -3.57 -2.88 6.60
N ALA A 58 -3.15 -3.11 5.37
CA ALA A 58 -3.16 -4.43 4.75
C ALA A 58 -1.80 -5.14 4.91
N GLU A 59 -1.78 -6.43 4.63
CA GLU A 59 -0.57 -7.25 4.68
C GLU A 59 0.59 -6.66 3.87
N GLY A 60 1.81 -6.84 4.39
CA GLY A 60 3.02 -6.31 3.79
C GLY A 60 3.17 -4.78 3.88
N GLY A 61 2.38 -4.11 4.74
CA GLY A 61 2.47 -2.67 4.96
C GLY A 61 1.80 -1.83 3.87
N SER A 62 0.83 -2.42 3.18
CA SER A 62 -0.04 -1.73 2.22
C SER A 62 -1.20 -1.06 2.95
N ILE A 63 -1.95 -0.22 2.25
CA ILE A 63 -3.15 0.45 2.76
C ILE A 63 -4.31 0.06 1.87
N ARG A 64 -5.35 -0.48 2.49
CA ARG A 64 -6.63 -0.74 1.86
C ARG A 64 -7.57 0.41 2.15
N THR A 65 -8.12 1.01 1.11
CA THR A 65 -9.16 2.04 1.23
C THR A 65 -10.42 1.55 0.52
N ALA A 66 -11.49 2.37 0.56
CA ALA A 66 -12.71 2.09 -0.21
C ALA A 66 -12.47 1.99 -1.73
N ASN A 67 -11.41 2.64 -2.25
CA ASN A 67 -11.12 2.66 -3.67
C ASN A 67 -10.22 1.49 -4.12
N GLY A 68 -9.44 0.91 -3.22
CA GLY A 68 -8.51 -0.17 -3.57
C GLY A 68 -7.35 -0.36 -2.59
N LEU A 69 -6.34 -1.09 -3.05
CA LEU A 69 -5.12 -1.39 -2.29
C LEU A 69 -3.94 -0.58 -2.82
N TYR A 70 -3.23 0.11 -1.93
CA TYR A 70 -2.13 0.99 -2.25
C TYR A 70 -0.89 0.62 -1.44
N SER A 71 0.28 0.64 -2.06
CA SER A 71 1.54 0.42 -1.35
C SER A 71 2.04 1.66 -0.61
N ALA A 72 1.35 2.80 -0.68
CA ALA A 72 1.81 4.03 -0.05
C ALA A 72 0.65 4.93 0.41
N PRO A 73 0.87 5.73 1.49
CA PRO A 73 -0.17 6.60 2.06
C PRO A 73 -0.56 7.78 1.18
N SER A 74 0.37 8.41 0.48
CA SER A 74 0.05 9.57 -0.38
C SER A 74 -0.86 9.18 -1.56
N PRO A 75 -0.58 8.11 -2.34
CA PRO A 75 -1.50 7.63 -3.38
C PRO A 75 -2.87 7.23 -2.83
N ALA A 76 -2.92 6.55 -1.68
CA ALA A 76 -4.18 6.14 -1.05
C ALA A 76 -5.08 7.34 -0.73
N LEU A 77 -4.50 8.40 -0.17
CA LEU A 77 -5.25 9.59 0.22
C LEU A 77 -5.57 10.49 -0.98
N LYS A 78 -4.64 10.60 -1.94
CA LYS A 78 -4.85 11.31 -3.19
C LYS A 78 -6.02 10.73 -3.98
N ASP A 79 -6.14 9.41 -4.02
CA ASP A 79 -7.23 8.75 -4.74
C ASP A 79 -8.59 8.95 -4.07
N LEU A 80 -8.63 8.96 -2.73
CA LEU A 80 -9.85 9.26 -1.97
C LEU A 80 -10.28 10.72 -2.08
N ILE A 81 -9.33 11.66 -2.09
CA ILE A 81 -9.62 13.10 -2.06
C ILE A 81 -9.67 13.73 -3.46
N GLY A 82 -9.00 13.12 -4.43
CA GLY A 82 -8.79 13.65 -5.78
C GLY A 82 -7.73 14.77 -5.86
N THR A 83 -7.00 15.06 -4.78
CA THR A 83 -5.96 16.11 -4.75
C THR A 83 -4.66 15.59 -4.17
N ASP A 84 -3.55 16.19 -4.59
CA ASP A 84 -2.24 15.86 -4.03
C ASP A 84 -2.17 16.26 -2.54
N ILE A 85 -1.83 15.31 -1.68
CA ILE A 85 -1.83 15.47 -0.23
C ILE A 85 -0.77 14.57 0.40
N ASP A 86 -0.14 15.07 1.46
CA ASP A 86 0.82 14.28 2.22
C ASP A 86 0.11 13.25 3.09
N GLY A 87 -0.01 12.02 2.58
CA GLY A 87 -0.62 10.92 3.30
C GLY A 87 0.09 10.56 4.62
N TRP A 88 1.37 10.87 4.79
CA TRP A 88 2.08 10.54 6.04
C TRP A 88 1.60 11.39 7.21
N HIS A 89 1.40 12.69 6.98
CA HIS A 89 0.96 13.60 8.02
C HIS A 89 -0.55 13.52 8.26
N ASN A 90 -1.32 13.21 7.21
CA ASN A 90 -2.78 13.31 7.25
C ASN A 90 -3.48 12.03 7.71
N TRP A 91 -2.86 10.86 7.53
CA TRP A 91 -3.39 9.62 8.10
C TRP A 91 -3.10 9.54 9.58
N ILE A 92 -4.15 9.39 10.38
CA ILE A 92 -4.09 9.15 11.82
C ILE A 92 -4.39 7.69 12.06
N HIS A 93 -3.48 7.01 12.74
CA HIS A 93 -3.72 5.65 13.20
C HIS A 93 -4.68 5.67 14.39
N VAL A 94 -5.83 5.01 14.28
CA VAL A 94 -6.91 5.10 15.27
C VAL A 94 -6.49 4.51 16.61
N ARG A 95 -5.79 3.38 16.60
CA ARG A 95 -5.39 2.68 17.83
C ARG A 95 -4.32 3.43 18.62
N SER A 96 -3.34 4.04 17.94
CA SER A 96 -2.30 4.83 18.62
C SER A 96 -2.66 6.30 18.80
N GLY A 97 -3.64 6.81 18.05
CA GLY A 97 -3.99 8.23 17.99
C GLY A 97 -2.93 9.13 17.33
N LYS A 98 -1.88 8.54 16.73
CA LYS A 98 -0.75 9.27 16.14
C LYS A 98 -0.81 9.28 14.62
N SER A 99 -0.20 10.28 14.00
CA SER A 99 -0.03 10.27 12.54
C SER A 99 1.00 9.23 12.09
N LEU A 100 0.87 8.73 10.85
CA LEU A 100 1.87 7.83 10.27
C LEU A 100 3.28 8.45 10.25
N ARG A 101 3.36 9.78 10.08
CA ARG A 101 4.62 10.53 10.14
C ARG A 101 5.24 10.47 11.52
N GLU A 102 4.45 10.63 12.59
CA GLU A 102 4.95 10.54 13.96
C GLU A 102 5.39 9.12 14.32
N LEU A 103 4.62 8.11 13.92
CA LEU A 103 5.03 6.71 14.09
C LEU A 103 6.34 6.44 13.36
N ARG A 104 6.49 6.95 12.14
CA ARG A 104 7.73 6.83 11.38
C ARG A 104 8.90 7.58 12.01
N SER A 105 8.65 8.69 12.69
CA SER A 105 9.69 9.44 13.42
C SER A 105 10.10 8.76 14.73
N ALA A 106 9.34 7.77 15.19
CA ALA A 106 9.64 6.97 16.37
C ALA A 106 10.36 5.66 16.03
N LEU A 107 10.57 5.37 14.74
CA LEU A 107 11.54 4.38 14.25
C LEU A 107 12.97 4.89 14.45
#